data_AF-A0A0M3I426-F1
#
_entry.id   AF-A0A0M3I426-F1
#
_cell.length_a   1.000
_cell.length_b   1.000
_cell.length_c   1.000
_cell.angle_alpha   90.00
_cell.angle_beta   90.00
_cell.angle_gamma   90.00
#
_symmetry.space_group_name_H-M   'P 1'
#
loop_
_entity.id
_entity.type
_entity.pdbx_description
1 polymer ?
#
loop_
_entity_poly.entity_id
_entity_poly.type
_entity_poly.pdbx_seq_one_letter_code
_entity_poly.pdbx_strand_id
1 'polypeptide(L)'
;MQKELYALNILYYLVKLVVVRYAMSVITKAHISAEGNQLMLLWLGALFAIVNAKLIFPRGNGSFWSPKEPGYPVILVPGDGGSQIEANLTGKPDVVHYFCERKTKDFFDLWLNLQLLAPGVMDCWVDNM
;
A
#
# COMPACT_ATOMS: atom_id res chain seq x y z
N MET A 1 -20.51 17.74 -2.33
CA MET A 1 -19.81 16.49 -2.73
C MET A 1 -20.75 15.29 -2.86
N GLN A 2 -21.76 15.08 -1.99
CA GLN A 2 -22.69 13.95 -2.12
C GLN A 2 -23.55 13.94 -3.41
N LYS A 3 -24.02 15.09 -3.90
CA LYS A 3 -24.89 15.16 -5.10
C LYS A 3 -24.22 14.60 -6.36
N GLU A 4 -22.92 14.85 -6.54
CA GLU A 4 -22.14 14.36 -7.68
C GLU A 4 -21.98 12.83 -7.65
N LEU A 5 -21.79 12.24 -6.46
CA LEU A 5 -21.62 10.79 -6.31
C LEU A 5 -22.93 10.02 -6.59
N TYR A 6 -24.08 10.59 -6.22
CA TYR A 6 -25.39 10.00 -6.53
C TYR A 6 -25.68 10.04 -8.04
N ALA A 7 -25.34 11.13 -8.73
CA ALA A 7 -25.51 11.25 -10.17
C ALA A 7 -24.64 10.22 -10.93
N LEU A 8 -23.37 10.03 -10.51
CA LEU A 8 -22.47 9.04 -11.11
C LEU A 8 -22.94 7.59 -10.88
N ASN A 9 -23.42 7.27 -9.68
CA ASN A 9 -23.97 5.94 -9.40
C ASN A 9 -25.25 5.68 -10.22
N ILE A 10 -26.16 6.63 -10.32
CA ILE A 10 -27.38 6.49 -11.14
C ILE A 10 -27.02 6.30 -12.61
N LEU A 11 -26.08 7.09 -13.14
CA LEU A 11 -25.61 6.96 -14.52
C LEU A 11 -25.00 5.57 -14.78
N TYR A 12 -24.20 5.05 -13.84
CA TYR A 12 -23.65 3.71 -13.93
C TYR A 12 -24.72 2.60 -13.99
N TYR A 13 -25.76 2.70 -13.15
CA TYR A 13 -26.86 1.73 -13.16
C TYR A 13 -27.71 1.82 -14.45
N LEU A 14 -27.93 3.04 -14.95
CA LEU A 14 -28.65 3.25 -16.21
C LEU A 14 -27.88 2.69 -17.41
N VAL A 15 -26.59 2.95 -17.51
CA VAL A 15 -25.73 2.39 -18.57
C VAL A 15 -25.73 0.86 -18.51
N LYS A 16 -25.61 0.26 -17.32
CA LYS A 16 -25.73 -1.19 -17.15
C LYS A 16 -27.07 -1.74 -17.64
N LEU A 17 -28.18 -1.09 -17.29
CA LEU A 17 -29.53 -1.52 -17.70
C LEU A 17 -29.70 -1.46 -19.23
N VAL A 18 -29.17 -0.42 -19.88
CA VAL A 18 -29.22 -0.28 -21.35
C VAL A 18 -28.41 -1.37 -22.04
N VAL A 19 -27.19 -1.63 -21.58
CA VAL A 19 -26.32 -2.68 -22.14
C VAL A 19 -26.95 -4.06 -21.97
N VAL A 20 -27.53 -4.37 -20.81
CA VAL A 20 -28.20 -5.65 -20.55
C VAL A 20 -29.44 -5.83 -21.43
N ARG A 21 -30.25 -4.77 -21.61
CA ARG A 21 -31.42 -4.82 -22.51
C ARG A 21 -31.01 -5.00 -23.97
N TYR A 22 -29.96 -4.31 -24.41
CA TYR A 22 -29.43 -4.45 -25.76
C TYR A 22 -28.89 -5.87 -25.99
N ALA A 23 -28.11 -6.41 -25.06
CA ALA A 23 -27.60 -7.77 -25.13
C ALA A 23 -28.72 -8.82 -25.18
N MET A 24 -29.74 -8.69 -24.32
CA MET A 24 -30.91 -9.58 -24.35
C MET A 24 -31.67 -9.50 -25.67
N SER A 25 -31.85 -8.30 -26.24
CA SER A 25 -32.51 -8.13 -27.54
C SER A 25 -31.72 -8.75 -28.69
N VAL A 26 -30.39 -8.69 -28.65
CA VAL A 26 -29.52 -9.33 -29.66
C VAL A 26 -29.58 -10.86 -29.51
N ILE A 27 -29.56 -11.38 -28.28
CA ILE A 27 -29.66 -12.82 -28.01
C ILE A 27 -31.03 -13.38 -28.44
N THR A 28 -32.14 -12.68 -28.16
CA THR A 28 -33.48 -13.14 -28.61
C THR A 28 -33.61 -13.12 -30.13
N LYS A 29 -33.06 -12.10 -30.80
CA LYS A 29 -33.03 -12.06 -32.28
C LYS A 29 -32.14 -13.15 -32.88
N ALA A 30 -31.01 -13.48 -32.24
CA ALA A 30 -30.13 -14.56 -32.67
C ALA A 30 -30.75 -15.96 -32.44
N HIS A 31 -31.59 -16.13 -31.41
CA HIS A 31 -32.26 -17.39 -31.11
C HIS A 31 -33.37 -17.76 -32.12
N ILE A 32 -34.05 -16.75 -32.71
CA ILE A 32 -35.15 -16.96 -33.67
C ILE A 32 -34.64 -17.34 -35.08
N SER A 33 -33.35 -17.13 -35.38
CA SER A 33 -32.77 -17.27 -36.73
C SER A 33 -31.68 -18.34 -36.86
N ALA A 34 -31.73 -19.41 -36.06
CA ALA A 34 -30.66 -20.41 -36.02
C ALA A 34 -31.18 -21.81 -36.42
N GLU A 35 -30.75 -22.30 -37.59
CA GLU A 35 -30.79 -23.73 -37.93
C GLU A 35 -29.77 -24.50 -37.07
N GLY A 36 -30.03 -25.79 -36.79
CA GLY A 36 -29.48 -26.56 -35.65
C GLY A 36 -27.96 -26.56 -35.43
N ASN A 37 -27.12 -26.28 -36.44
CA ASN A 37 -25.66 -26.16 -36.29
C ASN A 37 -25.17 -24.77 -35.87
N GLN A 38 -25.97 -23.72 -36.05
CA GLN A 38 -25.62 -22.34 -35.71
C GLN A 38 -25.67 -22.12 -34.18
N LEU A 39 -26.55 -22.83 -33.48
CA LEU A 39 -26.69 -22.76 -32.01
C LEU A 39 -25.39 -23.15 -31.30
N MET A 40 -24.69 -24.18 -31.80
CA MET A 40 -23.44 -24.65 -31.21
C MET A 40 -22.32 -23.60 -31.31
N LEU A 41 -22.24 -22.89 -32.45
CA LEU A 41 -21.27 -21.81 -32.64
C LEU A 41 -21.59 -20.59 -31.76
N LEU A 42 -22.87 -20.28 -31.53
CA LEU A 42 -23.28 -19.21 -30.62
C LEU A 42 -22.93 -19.55 -29.16
N TRP A 43 -23.12 -20.80 -28.73
CA TRP A 43 -22.69 -21.24 -27.39
C TRP A 43 -21.18 -21.23 -27.22
N LEU A 44 -20.42 -21.68 -28.23
CA LEU A 44 -18.96 -21.62 -28.19
C LEU A 44 -18.44 -20.17 -28.17
N GLY A 45 -19.05 -19.27 -28.95
CA GLY A 45 -18.75 -17.84 -28.92
C GLY A 45 -19.10 -17.18 -27.58
N ALA A 46 -20.24 -17.54 -26.99
CA ALA A 46 -20.65 -17.06 -25.66
C ALA A 46 -19.71 -17.56 -24.57
N LEU A 47 -19.29 -18.83 -24.60
CA LEU A 47 -18.33 -19.39 -23.66
C LEU A 47 -16.95 -18.76 -23.81
N PHE A 48 -16.48 -18.56 -25.04
CA PHE A 48 -15.24 -17.84 -25.31
C PHE A 48 -15.30 -16.40 -24.78
N ALA A 49 -16.42 -15.70 -24.97
CA ALA A 49 -16.62 -14.36 -24.42
C ALA A 49 -16.66 -14.36 -22.87
N ILE A 50 -17.27 -15.36 -22.22
CA ILE A 50 -17.31 -15.48 -20.75
C ILE A 50 -15.91 -15.75 -20.18
N VAL A 51 -15.12 -16.63 -20.80
CA VAL A 51 -13.74 -16.92 -20.37
C VAL A 51 -12.85 -15.68 -20.49
N ASN A 52 -12.93 -14.97 -21.61
CA ASN A 52 -12.19 -13.72 -21.81
C ASN A 52 -12.71 -12.58 -20.93
N ALA A 53 -14.01 -12.49 -20.66
CA ALA A 53 -14.57 -11.46 -19.78
C ALA A 53 -14.11 -11.63 -18.32
N LYS A 54 -13.86 -12.87 -17.86
CA LYS A 54 -13.32 -13.16 -16.53
C LYS A 54 -11.83 -12.80 -16.40
N LEU A 55 -11.09 -12.84 -17.52
CA LEU A 55 -9.73 -12.29 -17.62
C LEU A 55 -9.72 -10.76 -17.66
N ILE A 56 -10.72 -10.13 -18.30
CA ILE A 56 -10.82 -8.68 -18.42
C ILE A 56 -11.35 -8.03 -17.12
N PHE A 57 -12.21 -8.72 -16.37
CA PHE A 57 -12.74 -8.25 -15.09
C PHE A 57 -12.44 -9.25 -13.97
N PRO A 58 -11.24 -9.21 -13.36
CA PRO A 58 -11.00 -9.92 -12.12
C PRO A 58 -11.98 -9.37 -11.08
N ARG A 59 -12.93 -10.20 -10.63
CA ARG A 59 -13.79 -9.91 -9.47
C ARG A 59 -12.97 -10.07 -8.19
N GLY A 60 -11.93 -9.25 -8.05
CA GLY A 60 -11.24 -9.02 -6.80
C GLY A 60 -12.03 -8.00 -5.99
N ASN A 61 -12.23 -8.27 -4.70
CA ASN A 61 -12.92 -7.38 -3.77
C ASN A 61 -12.07 -6.15 -3.36
N GLY A 62 -11.12 -5.76 -4.20
CA GLY A 62 -10.23 -4.62 -4.02
C GLY A 62 -10.04 -3.95 -5.37
N SER A 63 -10.80 -2.89 -5.61
CA SER A 63 -10.61 -2.05 -6.79
C SER A 63 -9.23 -1.40 -6.71
N PHE A 64 -8.35 -1.70 -7.67
CA PHE A 64 -7.11 -0.97 -7.90
C PHE A 64 -7.35 0.55 -8.11
N TRP A 65 -8.56 0.90 -8.54
CA TRP A 65 -9.02 2.27 -8.81
C TRP A 65 -9.90 2.86 -7.70
N SER A 66 -9.69 2.50 -6.43
CA SER A 66 -10.24 3.31 -5.34
C SER A 66 -9.27 4.48 -5.08
N PRO A 67 -9.70 5.74 -5.31
CA PRO A 67 -8.93 6.88 -4.83
C PRO A 67 -8.71 6.70 -3.33
N LYS A 68 -7.46 6.56 -2.90
CA LYS A 68 -7.13 6.53 -1.48
C LYS A 68 -7.52 7.90 -0.91
N GLU A 69 -8.53 7.94 -0.04
CA GLU A 69 -8.87 9.19 0.64
C GLU A 69 -7.61 9.70 1.35
N PRO A 70 -7.29 11.00 1.26
CA PRO A 70 -6.13 11.56 1.93
C PRO A 70 -6.29 11.33 3.44
N GLY A 71 -5.42 10.49 4.00
CA GLY A 71 -5.42 10.21 5.43
C GLY A 71 -5.08 11.47 6.23
N TYR A 72 -5.53 11.51 7.48
CA TYR A 72 -5.13 12.57 8.41
C TYR A 72 -3.64 12.42 8.78
N PRO A 73 -2.89 13.51 8.93
CA PRO A 73 -1.50 13.43 9.39
C PRO A 73 -1.46 12.85 10.80
N VAL A 74 -0.59 11.85 11.00
CA VAL A 74 -0.33 11.25 12.32
C VAL A 74 1.08 11.61 12.73
N ILE A 75 1.22 12.21 13.92
CA ILE A 75 2.52 12.49 14.53
C ILE A 75 2.77 11.42 15.58
N LEU A 76 3.88 10.70 15.45
CA LEU A 76 4.32 9.69 16.40
C LEU A 76 5.35 10.32 17.34
N VAL A 77 5.02 10.38 18.62
CA VAL A 77 5.95 10.82 19.67
C VAL A 77 6.45 9.56 20.39
N PRO A 78 7.76 9.25 20.31
CA PRO A 78 8.32 8.10 21.00
C PRO A 78 8.40 8.35 22.51
N GLY A 79 8.51 7.27 23.29
CA GLY A 79 8.84 7.34 24.71
C GLY A 79 10.31 7.68 24.96
N ASP A 80 10.72 7.66 26.22
CA ASP A 80 12.13 7.82 26.62
C ASP A 80 12.99 6.69 26.05
N GLY A 81 14.11 7.06 25.40
CA GLY A 81 14.97 6.10 24.70
C GLY A 81 14.38 5.48 23.43
N GLY A 82 13.20 5.94 22.97
CA GLY A 82 12.57 5.44 21.74
C GLY A 82 13.08 6.08 20.44
N SER A 83 14.11 6.94 20.51
CA SER A 83 14.73 7.59 19.36
C SER A 83 16.24 7.45 19.42
N GLN A 84 16.86 7.36 18.25
CA GLN A 84 18.31 7.31 18.16
C GLN A 84 18.91 8.66 18.52
N ILE A 85 20.08 8.62 19.15
CA ILE A 85 20.86 9.79 19.53
C ILE A 85 22.26 9.59 18.97
N GLU A 86 22.71 10.55 18.18
CA GLU A 86 24.06 10.63 17.66
C GLU A 86 24.87 11.67 18.45
N ALA A 87 26.16 11.40 18.66
CA ALA A 87 27.07 12.33 19.33
C ALA A 87 28.36 12.51 18.53
N ASN A 88 29.03 13.65 18.74
CA ASN A 88 30.36 13.93 18.21
C ASN A 88 31.21 14.56 19.31
N LEU A 89 32.31 13.91 19.69
CA LEU A 89 33.20 14.38 20.73
C LEU A 89 34.21 15.35 20.13
N THR A 90 34.16 16.63 20.51
CA THR A 90 35.05 17.66 19.98
C THR A 90 36.35 17.84 20.78
N GLY A 91 36.52 17.09 21.88
CA GLY A 91 37.71 17.13 22.74
C GLY A 91 37.37 17.27 24.23
N LYS A 92 36.99 16.15 24.87
CA LYS A 92 36.75 16.10 26.32
C LYS A 92 38.04 16.42 27.10
N PRO A 93 38.00 17.33 28.10
CA PRO A 93 39.18 17.68 28.90
C PRO A 93 39.66 16.50 29.75
N ASP A 94 38.71 15.81 30.38
CA ASP A 94 38.93 14.64 31.24
C ASP A 94 38.03 13.48 30.80
N VAL A 95 38.50 12.26 31.05
CA VAL A 95 37.78 11.01 30.80
C VAL A 95 37.94 10.09 32.01
N VAL A 96 36.90 9.31 32.28
CA VAL A 96 36.87 8.38 33.42
C VAL A 96 37.94 7.28 33.32
N HIS A 97 38.13 6.75 32.10
CA HIS A 97 39.14 5.72 31.82
C HIS A 97 39.98 6.10 30.60
N TYR A 98 41.22 5.63 30.55
CA TYR A 98 42.18 5.94 29.48
C TYR A 98 41.77 5.41 28.10
N PHE A 99 40.93 4.37 28.06
CA PHE A 99 40.41 3.77 26.82
C PHE A 99 39.16 4.48 26.29
N CYS A 100 38.60 5.44 27.02
CA CYS A 100 37.49 6.25 26.52
C CYS A 100 38.00 7.27 25.50
N GLU A 101 37.27 7.44 24.40
CA GLU A 101 37.62 8.39 23.38
C GLU A 101 37.37 9.83 23.86
N ARG A 102 38.35 10.72 23.62
CA ARG A 102 38.20 12.16 23.90
C ARG A 102 37.63 12.93 22.72
N LYS A 103 37.83 12.41 21.52
CA LYS A 103 37.49 13.07 20.27
C LYS A 103 37.11 12.03 19.22
N THR A 104 36.00 12.26 18.53
CA THR A 104 35.59 11.47 17.37
C THR A 104 35.79 12.27 16.09
N LYS A 105 35.98 11.58 14.96
CA LYS A 105 36.11 12.25 13.66
C LYS A 105 34.74 12.65 13.11
N ASP A 106 33.78 11.74 13.24
CA ASP A 106 32.42 11.84 12.71
C ASP A 106 31.39 11.64 13.85
N PHE A 107 30.12 11.84 13.54
CA PHE A 107 29.03 11.48 14.44
C PHE A 107 28.95 9.96 14.59
N PHE A 108 28.69 9.49 15.81
CA PHE A 108 28.49 8.08 16.11
C PHE A 108 27.19 7.88 16.86
N ASP A 109 26.60 6.69 16.72
CA ASP A 109 25.40 6.28 17.43
C ASP A 109 25.71 6.12 18.93
N LEU A 110 25.29 7.08 19.73
CA LEU A 110 25.41 7.05 21.19
C LEU A 110 24.30 6.18 21.80
N TRP A 111 23.09 6.26 21.24
CA TRP A 111 21.96 5.42 21.62
C TRP A 111 21.17 4.98 20.37
N LEU A 112 20.93 3.71 20.10
CA LEU A 112 21.26 2.49 20.85
C LEU A 112 22.45 1.78 20.20
N ASN A 113 23.58 1.69 20.90
CA ASN A 113 24.74 0.91 20.45
C ASN A 113 25.13 -0.14 21.50
N LEU A 114 24.93 -1.42 21.18
CA LEU A 114 25.17 -2.52 22.12
C LEU A 114 26.65 -2.67 22.51
N GLN A 115 27.60 -2.23 21.68
CA GLN A 115 29.03 -2.31 22.02
C GLN A 115 29.40 -1.30 23.11
N LEU A 116 28.77 -0.13 23.12
CA LEU A 116 28.96 0.89 24.15
C LEU A 116 28.29 0.49 25.48
N LEU A 117 27.31 -0.43 25.43
CA LEU A 117 26.61 -0.96 26.59
C LEU A 117 27.30 -2.16 27.26
N ALA A 118 28.47 -2.57 26.77
CA ALA A 118 29.22 -3.68 27.33
C ALA A 118 29.91 -3.30 28.67
N PRO A 119 30.06 -4.25 29.63
CA PRO A 119 30.81 -4.02 30.85
C PRO A 119 32.23 -3.52 30.56
N GLY A 120 32.64 -2.44 31.23
CA GLY A 120 33.91 -1.75 30.99
C GLY A 120 33.77 -0.51 30.09
N VAL A 121 33.06 -0.61 28.96
CA VAL A 121 32.84 0.53 28.05
C VAL A 121 31.63 1.38 28.48
N MET A 122 30.72 0.80 29.26
CA MET A 122 29.57 1.47 29.85
C MET A 122 29.91 2.76 30.59
N ASP A 123 31.03 2.79 31.32
CA ASP A 123 31.47 3.98 32.04
C ASP A 123 31.79 5.14 31.07
N CYS A 124 32.34 4.82 29.89
CA CYS A 124 32.57 5.82 28.84
C CYS A 124 31.24 6.31 28.24
N TRP A 125 30.25 5.42 28.09
CA TRP A 125 28.93 5.80 27.58
C TRP A 125 28.21 6.74 28.55
N VAL A 126 28.21 6.45 29.85
CA VAL A 126 27.63 7.30 30.89
C VAL A 126 28.31 8.67 30.94
N ASP A 127 29.63 8.73 30.75
CA ASP A 127 30.39 9.98 30.71
C ASP A 127 30.07 10.83 29.46
N ASN A 128 29.61 10.21 28.37
CA ASN A 128 29.31 10.89 27.11
C ASN A 128 27.85 11.35 26.96
N MET A 129 26.93 10.86 27.80
CA MET A 129 25.56 11.37 27.93
C MET A 129 25.53 12.71 28.65
#